data_AF-A0A8I5TJU9-F1
#
_entry.id   AF-A0A8I5TJU9-F1
#
_cell.length_a   1.000
_cell.length_b   1.000
_cell.length_c   1.000
_cell.angle_alpha   90.00
_cell.angle_beta   90.00
_cell.angle_gamma   90.00
#
_symmetry.space_group_name_H-M   'P 1'
#
loop_
_entity.id
_entity.type
_entity.pdbx_description
1 polymer ?
#
loop_
_entity_poly.entity_id
_entity_poly.type
_entity_poly.pdbx_seq_one_letter_code
_entity_poly.pdbx_strand_id
1 'polypeptide(L)'
;MKGKILAKRIHVRTEEHIKHSRSQDSFLKHVKENDQKETEAKEKTTWVQLKRQCAPPREAHCVRTNGKEPGVLEPLPYVITGTLVSRACLTEWGVRIRNCADHRGSGNIDCVLFAN
;
A
#
# COMPACT_ATOMS: atom_id res chain seq x y z
N MET A 1 19.23 18.43 8.06
CA MET A 1 19.41 18.73 9.50
C MET A 1 19.89 17.47 10.19
N LYS A 2 20.95 17.52 11.00
CA LYS A 2 21.56 16.30 11.57
C LYS A 2 21.40 16.23 13.09
N GLY A 3 20.68 15.19 13.53
CA GLY A 3 21.02 14.37 14.69
C GLY A 3 20.28 14.62 16.01
N LYS A 4 19.60 15.75 16.22
CA LYS A 4 18.93 16.03 17.51
C LYS A 4 17.60 16.77 17.33
N ILE A 5 16.56 16.25 17.96
CA ILE A 5 15.25 16.90 18.04
C ILE A 5 15.27 17.85 19.25
N LEU A 6 15.13 19.14 19.00
CA LEU A 6 15.03 20.17 20.05
C LEU A 6 13.56 20.50 20.28
N ALA A 7 13.12 20.45 21.53
CA ALA A 7 11.78 20.91 21.89
C ALA A 7 11.71 22.45 21.83
N LYS A 8 10.89 22.98 20.92
CA LYS A 8 10.64 24.43 20.79
C LYS A 8 9.25 24.76 21.33
N ARG A 9 9.14 25.89 22.02
CA ARG A 9 7.85 26.50 22.40
C ARG A 9 7.54 27.59 21.39
N ILE A 10 6.34 27.55 20.80
CA ILE A 10 5.91 28.47 19.73
C ILE A 10 4.67 29.21 20.22
N HIS A 11 4.56 30.50 19.93
CA HIS A 11 3.37 31.30 20.22
C HIS A 11 2.40 31.19 19.05
N VAL A 12 1.18 30.70 19.32
CA VAL A 12 0.15 30.45 18.30
C VAL A 12 -1.20 30.93 18.84
N ARG A 13 -2.07 31.46 17.97
CA ARG A 13 -3.43 31.87 18.33
C ARG A 13 -4.35 30.65 18.48
N THR A 14 -5.07 30.57 19.59
CA THR A 14 -5.87 29.39 19.96
C THR A 14 -7.13 29.24 19.11
N GLU A 15 -7.85 30.32 18.84
CA GLU A 15 -9.18 30.26 18.20
C GLU A 15 -9.11 29.83 16.72
N GLU A 16 -8.03 30.18 16.02
CA GLU A 16 -7.91 29.96 14.56
C GLU A 16 -7.02 28.76 14.21
N HIS A 17 -5.92 28.56 14.93
CA HIS A 17 -4.83 27.68 14.49
C HIS A 17 -4.63 26.43 15.35
N ILE A 18 -5.35 26.32 16.48
CA ILE A 18 -5.24 25.17 17.38
C ILE A 18 -6.54 24.37 17.31
N LYS A 19 -6.43 23.07 17.05
CA LYS A 19 -7.54 22.11 17.12
C LYS A 19 -7.20 21.02 18.11
N HIS A 20 -8.20 20.56 18.86
CA HIS A 20 -8.00 19.45 19.81
C HIS A 20 -7.66 18.13 19.09
N SER A 21 -6.80 17.35 19.73
CA SER A 21 -6.34 16.07 19.19
C SER A 21 -7.31 14.95 19.50
N ARG A 22 -7.95 14.42 18.46
CA ARG A 22 -8.88 13.28 18.58
C ARG A 22 -8.19 12.01 19.10
N SER A 23 -6.90 11.83 18.85
CA SER A 23 -6.16 10.67 19.34
C SER A 23 -5.99 10.71 20.87
N GLN A 24 -5.73 11.89 21.44
CA GLN A 24 -5.67 12.06 22.89
C GLN A 24 -7.03 11.81 23.54
N ASP A 25 -8.11 12.34 22.97
CA ASP A 25 -9.47 12.11 23.45
C ASP A 25 -9.82 10.62 23.46
N SER A 26 -9.48 9.90 22.38
CA SER A 26 -9.70 8.46 22.30
C SER A 26 -8.89 7.68 23.35
N PHE A 27 -7.65 8.10 23.61
CA PHE A 27 -6.81 7.48 24.63
C PHE A 27 -7.40 7.67 26.03
N LEU A 28 -7.82 8.90 26.36
CA LEU A 28 -8.43 9.20 27.66
C LEU A 28 -9.73 8.44 27.89
N LYS A 29 -10.56 8.27 26.84
CA LYS A 29 -11.76 7.43 26.91
C LYS A 29 -11.40 5.98 27.26
N HIS A 30 -10.39 5.41 26.61
CA HIS A 30 -9.94 4.05 26.89
C HIS A 30 -9.33 3.85 28.28
N VAL A 31 -8.63 4.85 28.82
CA VAL A 31 -8.12 4.79 30.20
C VAL A 31 -9.29 4.64 31.17
N LYS A 32 -10.32 5.50 31.03
CA LYS A 32 -11.53 5.44 31.86
C LYS A 32 -12.27 4.11 31.73
N GLU A 33 -12.40 3.59 30.52
CA GLU A 33 -13.03 2.28 30.28
C GLU A 33 -12.24 1.13 30.92
N ASN A 34 -10.91 1.21 30.91
CA ASN A 34 -10.06 0.19 31.54
C ASN A 34 -10.13 0.26 33.07
N ASP A 35 -10.11 1.45 33.64
CA ASP A 35 -10.24 1.65 35.09
C ASP A 35 -11.56 1.07 35.60
N GLN A 36 -12.66 1.29 34.85
CA GLN A 36 -13.97 0.71 35.15
C GLN A 36 -13.97 -0.83 35.05
N LYS A 37 -13.30 -1.40 34.04
CA LYS A 37 -13.18 -2.87 33.91
C LYS A 37 -12.36 -3.46 35.04
N GLU A 38 -11.33 -2.74 35.49
CA GLU A 38 -10.49 -3.18 36.61
C GLU A 38 -11.24 -3.18 37.93
N THR A 39 -12.06 -2.15 38.21
CA THR A 39 -12.89 -2.11 39.41
C THR A 39 -13.93 -3.22 39.41
N GLU A 40 -14.65 -3.44 38.30
CA GLU A 40 -15.61 -4.55 38.18
C GLU A 40 -14.96 -5.93 38.30
N ALA A 41 -13.75 -6.09 37.75
CA ALA A 41 -12.97 -7.32 37.85
C ALA A 41 -12.54 -7.60 39.29
N LYS A 42 -12.16 -6.56 40.04
CA LYS A 42 -11.86 -6.66 41.48
C LYS A 42 -13.10 -7.04 42.28
N GLU A 43 -14.26 -6.43 42.01
CA GLU A 43 -15.52 -6.76 42.68
C GLU A 43 -15.96 -8.20 42.41
N LYS A 44 -15.88 -8.65 41.16
CA LYS A 44 -16.26 -10.01 40.74
C LYS A 44 -15.17 -11.04 41.06
N THR A 45 -14.00 -10.60 41.55
CA THR A 45 -12.79 -11.42 41.76
C THR A 45 -12.40 -12.22 40.51
N THR A 46 -12.54 -11.60 39.34
CA THR A 46 -12.20 -12.20 38.04
C THR A 46 -10.99 -11.49 37.44
N TRP A 47 -10.11 -12.22 36.75
CA TRP A 47 -8.99 -11.63 36.04
C TRP A 47 -9.43 -11.06 34.68
N VAL A 48 -8.97 -9.85 34.32
CA VAL A 48 -9.28 -9.20 33.04
C VAL A 48 -8.01 -8.75 32.30
N GLN A 49 -7.97 -8.98 30.98
CA GLN A 49 -6.89 -8.51 30.12
C GLN A 49 -7.15 -7.07 29.67
N LEU A 50 -6.43 -6.10 30.25
CA LEU A 50 -6.60 -4.67 29.94
C LEU A 50 -5.77 -4.19 28.73
N LYS A 51 -4.76 -4.97 28.33
CA LYS A 51 -3.88 -4.64 27.19
C LYS A 51 -4.57 -4.97 25.86
N ARG A 52 -4.51 -4.03 24.91
CA ARG A 52 -4.91 -4.27 23.53
C ARG A 52 -4.07 -5.40 22.92
N GLN A 53 -4.73 -6.31 22.21
CA GLN A 53 -4.06 -7.36 21.43
C GLN A 53 -4.03 -6.97 19.96
N CYS A 54 -2.99 -7.38 19.25
CA CYS A 54 -3.00 -7.31 17.79
C CYS A 54 -4.10 -8.23 17.23
N ALA A 55 -4.52 -7.97 15.99
CA ALA A 55 -5.47 -8.85 15.32
C ALA A 55 -4.88 -10.27 15.25
N PRO A 56 -5.56 -11.29 15.81
CA PRO A 56 -5.09 -12.66 15.72
C PRO A 56 -5.16 -13.14 14.26
N PRO A 57 -4.44 -14.23 13.93
CA PRO A 57 -4.66 -14.93 12.65
C PRO A 57 -6.14 -15.27 12.49
N ARG A 58 -6.63 -15.22 11.24
CA ARG A 58 -8.01 -15.63 10.95
C ARG A 58 -8.20 -17.09 11.34
N GLU A 59 -9.34 -17.38 11.95
CA GLU A 59 -9.70 -18.75 12.31
C GLU A 59 -9.89 -19.61 11.06
N ALA A 60 -9.61 -20.90 11.20
CA ALA A 60 -9.84 -21.87 10.14
C ALA A 60 -11.34 -21.93 9.84
N HIS A 61 -11.72 -21.77 8.57
CA HIS A 61 -13.10 -21.86 8.13
C HIS A 61 -13.19 -22.72 6.87
N CYS A 62 -14.24 -23.52 6.76
CA CYS A 62 -14.53 -24.31 5.58
C CYS A 62 -15.42 -23.50 4.62
N VAL A 63 -14.94 -23.25 3.42
CA VAL A 63 -15.74 -22.61 2.36
C VAL A 63 -16.45 -23.70 1.56
N ARG A 64 -17.79 -23.65 1.54
CA ARG A 64 -18.61 -24.52 0.68
C ARG A 64 -18.94 -23.80 -0.62
N THR A 65 -18.77 -24.47 -1.75
CA THR A 65 -18.98 -23.87 -3.08
C THR A 65 -20.45 -23.82 -3.50
N ASN A 66 -21.39 -24.34 -2.69
CA ASN A 66 -22.85 -24.26 -2.89
C ASN A 66 -23.30 -24.50 -4.35
N GLY A 67 -22.67 -25.46 -5.04
CA GLY A 67 -22.97 -25.81 -6.43
C GLY A 67 -22.47 -24.81 -7.50
N LYS A 68 -21.76 -23.74 -7.11
CA LYS A 68 -21.09 -22.83 -8.04
C LYS A 68 -19.64 -23.29 -8.24
N GLU A 69 -19.20 -23.34 -9.48
CA GLU A 69 -17.79 -23.59 -9.78
C GLU A 69 -16.97 -22.33 -9.50
N PRO A 70 -15.78 -22.44 -8.88
CA PRO A 70 -14.90 -21.30 -8.69
C PRO A 70 -14.46 -20.78 -10.06
N GLY A 71 -14.61 -19.47 -10.29
CA GLY A 71 -14.17 -18.85 -11.53
C GLY A 71 -12.67 -18.99 -11.70
N VAL A 72 -12.24 -19.58 -12.82
CA VAL A 72 -10.84 -19.63 -13.23
C VAL A 72 -10.50 -18.29 -13.88
N LEU A 73 -9.46 -17.63 -13.37
CA LEU A 73 -8.98 -16.36 -13.91
C LEU A 73 -7.63 -16.60 -14.59
N GLU A 74 -7.48 -16.09 -15.81
CA GLU A 74 -6.22 -16.14 -16.56
C GLU A 74 -5.44 -14.82 -16.40
N PRO A 75 -4.11 -14.87 -16.32
CA PRO A 75 -3.30 -13.65 -16.28
C PRO A 75 -3.44 -12.88 -17.60
N LEU A 76 -3.64 -11.56 -17.49
CA LEU A 76 -3.64 -10.70 -18.67
C LEU A 76 -2.22 -10.57 -19.22
N PRO A 77 -2.05 -10.57 -20.56
CA PRO A 77 -0.74 -10.35 -21.17
C PRO A 77 -0.25 -8.92 -20.89
N TYR A 78 1.07 -8.76 -20.76
CA TYR A 78 1.69 -7.44 -20.68
C TYR A 78 1.57 -6.72 -22.03
N VAL A 79 0.77 -5.66 -22.07
CA VAL A 79 0.60 -4.82 -23.26
C VAL A 79 1.21 -3.45 -22.96
N ILE A 80 2.21 -3.06 -23.75
CA ILE A 80 2.72 -1.69 -23.75
C ILE A 80 1.69 -0.83 -24.50
N THR A 81 0.68 -0.32 -23.81
CA THR A 81 -0.26 0.65 -24.38
C THR A 81 0.42 2.02 -24.42
N GLY A 82 1.22 2.26 -25.46
CA GLY A 82 1.74 3.58 -25.77
C GLY A 82 3.14 3.57 -26.38
N THR A 83 3.29 3.16 -27.65
CA THR A 83 4.41 3.61 -28.49
C THR A 83 4.02 3.63 -29.98
N LEU A 84 3.35 4.69 -30.42
CA LEU A 84 3.77 5.33 -31.67
C LEU A 84 4.81 6.39 -31.29
N VAL A 85 5.95 5.92 -30.79
CA VAL A 85 7.18 6.70 -30.87
C VAL A 85 7.57 6.56 -32.33
N SER A 86 7.13 7.52 -33.15
CA SER A 86 7.50 7.54 -34.56
C SER A 86 9.02 7.44 -34.69
N ARG A 87 9.50 6.90 -35.82
CA ARG A 87 10.95 6.82 -36.14
C ARG A 87 11.72 8.13 -35.88
N ALA A 88 11.03 9.27 -35.85
CA ALA A 88 11.61 10.59 -35.55
C ALA A 88 12.17 10.72 -34.13
N CYS A 89 11.57 10.08 -33.11
CA CYS A 89 12.05 10.23 -31.74
C CYS A 89 13.27 9.33 -31.45
N LEU A 90 13.41 8.19 -32.13
CA LEU A 90 14.63 7.35 -32.01
C LEU A 90 15.89 8.02 -32.58
N THR A 91 15.74 8.93 -33.55
CA THR A 91 16.86 9.70 -34.12
C THR A 91 17.34 10.85 -33.22
N GLU A 92 16.49 11.38 -32.33
CA GLU A 92 16.90 12.42 -31.37
C GLU A 92 17.74 11.86 -30.20
N TRP A 93 17.51 10.61 -29.81
CA TRP A 93 18.27 9.94 -28.74
C TRP A 93 19.55 9.25 -29.21
N GLY A 94 20.02 9.53 -30.44
CA GLY A 94 21.29 9.01 -30.97
C GLY A 94 21.33 7.50 -31.21
N VAL A 95 20.17 6.83 -31.23
CA VAL A 95 20.08 5.37 -31.47
C VAL A 95 20.10 5.10 -32.97
N ARG A 96 21.27 4.70 -33.49
CA ARG A 96 21.44 4.32 -34.90
C ARG A 96 20.99 2.87 -35.10
N ILE A 97 19.80 2.65 -35.66
CA ILE A 97 19.38 1.34 -36.17
C ILE A 97 20.27 1.03 -37.39
N ARG A 98 21.19 0.05 -37.28
CA ARG A 98 21.95 -0.44 -38.44
C ARG A 98 20.98 -1.24 -39.33
N ASN A 99 20.82 -0.77 -40.57
CA ASN A 99 20.02 -1.32 -41.68
C ASN A 99 19.37 -2.69 -41.43
N CYS A 100 18.03 -2.70 -41.35
CA CYS A 100 17.25 -3.86 -41.76
C CYS A 100 17.57 -4.14 -43.23
N ALA A 101 18.16 -5.28 -43.52
CA ALA A 101 18.14 -5.81 -44.88
C ALA A 101 16.68 -6.13 -45.23
N ASP A 102 16.16 -5.48 -46.26
CA ASP A 102 14.88 -5.85 -46.89
C ASP A 102 15.04 -7.25 -47.51
N HIS A 103 14.72 -8.29 -46.74
CA HIS A 103 14.29 -9.55 -47.32
C HIS A 103 12.78 -9.50 -47.51
N ARG A 104 12.41 -9.23 -48.77
CA ARG A 104 11.08 -9.54 -49.30
C ARG A 104 10.77 -11.01 -49.03
N GLY A 105 10.05 -11.29 -47.94
CA GLY A 105 9.52 -12.62 -47.64
C GLY A 105 9.48 -12.95 -46.15
N SER A 106 8.27 -13.13 -45.63
CA SER A 106 7.90 -13.55 -44.26
C SER A 106 8.05 -12.49 -43.15
N GLY A 107 6.90 -12.02 -42.65
CA GLY A 107 6.75 -10.94 -41.68
C GLY A 107 6.98 -11.36 -40.23
N ASN A 108 8.17 -11.86 -39.91
CA ASN A 108 8.66 -11.87 -38.53
C ASN A 108 10.02 -11.17 -38.48
N ILE A 109 9.99 -9.89 -38.14
CA ILE A 109 11.20 -9.13 -37.82
C ILE A 109 11.43 -9.36 -36.32
N ASP A 110 12.18 -10.42 -35.99
CA ASP A 110 12.75 -10.56 -34.66
C ASP A 110 13.81 -9.46 -34.48
N CYS A 111 13.36 -8.29 -34.02
CA CYS A 111 14.23 -7.25 -33.50
C CYS A 111 14.85 -7.75 -32.19
N VAL A 112 15.93 -8.53 -32.30
CA VAL A 112 16.78 -8.84 -31.16
C VAL A 112 17.48 -7.53 -30.74
N LEU A 113 16.88 -6.86 -29.75
CA LEU A 113 17.47 -5.72 -29.07
C LEU A 113 18.70 -6.20 -28.29
N PHE A 114 19.87 -6.16 -28.93
CA PHE A 114 21.14 -6.15 -28.18
C PHE A 114 21.38 -4.73 -27.68
N ALA A 115 21.14 -4.52 -26.39
CA ALA A 115 21.73 -3.39 -25.67
C ALA A 115 23.24 -3.65 -25.46
N ASN A 116 24.05 -2.61 -25.57
CA ASN A 116 25.31 -2.52 -24.81
C ASN A 116 25.00 -1.86 -23.47
#